data_AF-A0A2D7ZJR2-F1
#
_entry.id   AF-A0A2D7ZJR2-F1
#
_cell.length_a   1.000
_cell.length_b   1.000
_cell.length_c   1.000
_cell.angle_alpha   90.00
_cell.angle_beta   90.00
_cell.angle_gamma   90.00
#
_symmetry.space_group_name_H-M   'P 1'
#
loop_
_entity.id
_entity.type
_entity.pdbx_description
1 polymer ?
#
loop_
_entity_poly.entity_id
_entity_poly.type
_entity_poly.pdbx_seq_one_letter_code
_entity_poly.pdbx_strand_id
1 'polypeptide(L)'
;MSPSLSVAGADGKVVALDRTKSETAVAERVRRLQSEARGLVGEHVRALETALNEVERLSAEIASGGELYPPGVREIARRLTEDAEVKAQALEAIMART
;
A
#
# COMPACT_ATOMS: atom_id res chain seq x y z
N MET A 1 -14.32 54.66 45.12
CA MET A 1 -14.75 53.26 45.28
C MET A 1 -14.54 52.55 43.96
N SER A 2 -13.37 51.94 43.75
CA SER A 2 -13.02 51.26 42.49
C SER A 2 -13.10 49.75 42.72
N PRO A 3 -13.81 48.97 41.89
CA PRO A 3 -13.72 47.52 41.94
C PRO A 3 -12.53 47.07 41.09
N SER A 4 -11.51 46.53 41.76
CA SER A 4 -10.41 45.84 41.10
C SER A 4 -10.87 44.42 40.77
N LEU A 5 -11.14 44.14 39.50
CA LEU A 5 -11.34 42.77 39.02
C LEU A 5 -9.96 42.14 38.80
N SER A 6 -9.56 41.31 39.76
CA SER A 6 -8.46 40.36 39.60
C SER A 6 -8.96 39.19 38.75
N VAL A 7 -8.46 39.07 37.52
CA VAL A 7 -8.50 37.79 36.79
C VAL A 7 -7.43 36.91 37.40
N ALA A 8 -7.84 36.07 38.35
CA ALA A 8 -7.01 35.01 38.90
C ALA A 8 -6.99 33.84 37.91
N GLY A 9 -5.79 33.48 37.46
CA GLY A 9 -5.54 32.47 36.43
C GLY A 9 -6.12 31.11 36.75
N ALA A 10 -6.95 30.62 35.82
CA ALA A 10 -7.35 29.22 35.70
C ALA A 10 -6.80 28.59 34.41
N ASP A 11 -5.81 29.21 33.77
CA ASP A 11 -5.40 28.89 32.39
C ASP A 11 -4.48 27.67 32.26
N GLY A 12 -3.88 27.18 33.36
CA GLY A 12 -2.91 26.08 33.29
C GLY A 12 -3.52 24.71 32.99
N LYS A 13 -4.75 24.44 33.47
CA LYS A 13 -5.37 23.10 33.39
C LYS A 13 -6.19 22.91 32.11
N VAL A 14 -6.83 23.96 31.62
CA VAL A 14 -7.61 23.93 30.36
C VAL A 14 -6.70 23.84 29.14
N VAL A 15 -5.59 24.58 29.10
CA VAL A 15 -4.65 24.53 27.97
C VAL A 15 -3.92 23.18 27.88
N ALA A 16 -3.60 22.56 29.02
CA ALA A 16 -2.92 21.26 29.04
C ALA A 16 -3.81 20.10 28.57
N LEU A 17 -5.10 20.09 28.96
CA LEU A 17 -6.09 19.10 28.53
C LEU A 17 -6.46 19.25 27.04
N ASP A 18 -6.53 20.49 26.55
CA ASP A 18 -6.85 20.77 25.14
C ASP A 18 -5.67 20.42 24.22
N ARG A 19 -4.42 20.69 24.66
CA ARG A 19 -3.21 20.28 23.94
C ARG A 19 -3.08 18.75 23.86
N THR A 20 -3.31 18.02 24.95
CA THR A 20 -3.26 16.54 24.93
C THR A 20 -4.40 15.92 24.11
N LYS A 21 -5.61 16.51 24.12
CA LYS A 21 -6.71 16.11 23.21
C LYS A 21 -6.38 16.39 21.74
N SER A 22 -5.76 17.54 21.45
CA SER A 22 -5.32 17.89 20.11
C SER A 22 -4.21 16.95 19.62
N GLU A 23 -3.22 16.65 20.46
CA GLU A 23 -2.13 15.71 20.12
C GLU A 23 -2.64 14.28 19.91
N THR A 24 -3.58 13.83 20.73
CA THR A 24 -4.22 12.51 20.57
C THR A 24 -5.10 12.44 19.32
N ALA A 25 -5.85 13.50 19.00
CA ALA A 25 -6.64 13.59 17.77
C ALA A 25 -5.75 13.62 16.51
N VAL A 26 -4.60 14.31 16.56
CA VAL A 26 -3.59 14.30 15.48
C VAL A 26 -2.99 12.90 15.33
N ALA A 27 -2.61 12.24 16.42
CA ALA A 27 -2.06 10.88 16.38
C ALA A 27 -3.08 9.86 15.82
N GLU A 28 -4.36 9.99 16.16
CA GLU A 28 -5.42 9.15 15.61
C GLU A 28 -5.62 9.39 14.11
N ARG A 29 -5.59 10.66 13.67
CA ARG A 29 -5.67 11.01 12.25
C ARG A 29 -4.47 10.46 11.46
N VAL A 30 -3.26 10.55 12.01
CA VAL A 30 -2.05 10.00 11.40
C VAL A 30 -2.16 8.48 11.28
N ARG A 31 -2.62 7.77 12.32
CA ARG A 31 -2.84 6.32 12.25
C ARG A 31 -3.82 5.93 11.15
N ARG A 32 -4.91 6.68 10.99
CA ARG A 32 -5.91 6.47 9.94
C ARG A 32 -5.34 6.68 8.54
N LEU A 33 -4.61 7.78 8.33
CA LEU A 33 -3.93 8.05 7.05
C LEU A 33 -2.88 6.98 6.73
N GLN A 34 -2.16 6.50 7.74
CA GLN A 34 -1.21 5.40 7.57
C GLN A 34 -1.92 4.08 7.23
N SER A 35 -3.07 3.78 7.82
CA SER A 35 -3.85 2.59 7.44
C SER A 35 -4.43 2.69 6.03
N GLU A 36 -4.92 3.86 5.64
CA GLU A 36 -5.41 4.12 4.28
C GLU A 36 -4.27 3.95 3.26
N ALA A 37 -3.10 4.53 3.53
CA ALA A 37 -1.92 4.39 2.68
C ALA A 37 -1.47 2.92 2.55
N ARG A 38 -1.46 2.17 3.65
CA ARG A 38 -1.15 0.72 3.62
C ARG A 38 -2.16 -0.08 2.81
N GLY A 39 -3.45 0.26 2.90
CA GLY A 39 -4.51 -0.35 2.09
C GLY A 39 -4.28 -0.14 0.59
N LEU A 40 -3.99 1.11 0.19
CA LEU A 40 -3.67 1.48 -1.19
C LEU A 40 -2.45 0.73 -1.75
N VAL A 41 -1.39 0.60 -0.94
CA VAL A 41 -0.20 -0.17 -1.33
C VAL A 41 -0.55 -1.63 -1.57
N GLY A 42 -1.33 -2.25 -0.68
CA GLY A 42 -1.76 -3.64 -0.84
C GLY A 42 -2.61 -3.86 -2.10
N GLU A 43 -3.48 -2.91 -2.45
CA GLU A 43 -4.26 -2.96 -3.68
C GLU A 43 -3.38 -2.90 -4.94
N HIS A 44 -2.40 -1.99 -4.96
CA HIS A 44 -1.46 -1.90 -6.07
C HIS A 44 -0.61 -3.17 -6.25
N VAL A 45 -0.19 -3.81 -5.15
CA VAL A 45 0.55 -5.08 -5.23
C VAL A 45 -0.33 -6.19 -5.79
N ARG A 46 -1.60 -6.29 -5.37
CA ARG A 46 -2.54 -7.27 -5.94
C ARG A 46 -2.83 -7.01 -7.43
N ALA A 47 -2.89 -5.75 -7.84
CA ALA A 47 -3.02 -5.39 -9.25
C ALA A 47 -1.80 -5.86 -10.06
N LEU A 48 -0.60 -5.74 -9.49
CA LEU A 48 0.62 -6.27 -10.10
C LEU A 48 0.62 -7.80 -10.16
N GLU A 49 0.21 -8.50 -9.10
CA GLU A 49 0.05 -9.97 -9.11
C GLU A 49 -0.92 -10.43 -10.21
N THR A 50 -2.06 -9.74 -10.35
CA THR A 50 -3.02 -10.01 -11.42
C THR A 50 -2.41 -9.80 -12.80
N ALA A 51 -1.62 -8.74 -12.98
CA ALA A 51 -0.93 -8.48 -14.24
C ALA A 51 0.14 -9.54 -14.56
N LEU A 52 0.86 -10.03 -13.55
CA LEU A 52 1.84 -11.11 -13.72
C LEU A 52 1.18 -12.42 -14.16
N ASN A 53 0.03 -12.78 -13.57
CA ASN A 53 -0.73 -13.96 -13.97
C ASN A 53 -1.23 -13.84 -15.43
N GLU A 54 -1.61 -12.64 -15.86
CA GLU A 54 -2.01 -12.41 -17.25
C GLU A 54 -0.81 -12.48 -18.22
N VAL A 55 0.35 -11.97 -17.81
CA VAL A 55 1.61 -12.12 -18.56
C VAL A 55 1.97 -13.59 -18.69
N GLU A 56 1.88 -14.38 -17.61
CA GLU A 56 2.11 -15.82 -17.62
C GLU A 56 1.22 -16.52 -18.64
N ARG A 57 -0.10 -16.26 -18.57
CA ARG A 57 -1.12 -16.84 -19.46
C ARG A 57 -0.83 -16.53 -20.93
N LEU A 58 -0.64 -15.25 -21.27
CA LEU A 58 -0.37 -14.81 -22.64
C LEU A 58 0.96 -15.38 -23.16
N SER A 59 1.97 -15.43 -22.30
CA SER A 59 3.29 -15.97 -22.66
C SER A 59 3.23 -17.47 -22.92
N ALA A 60 2.44 -18.23 -22.15
CA ALA A 60 2.23 -19.65 -22.37
C ALA A 60 1.50 -19.93 -23.70
N GLU A 61 0.52 -19.10 -24.06
CA GLU A 61 -0.17 -19.18 -25.35
C GLU A 61 0.78 -18.92 -26.53
N ILE A 62 1.63 -17.89 -26.43
CA ILE A 62 2.63 -17.57 -27.46
C ILE A 62 3.68 -18.67 -27.58
N ALA A 63 4.17 -19.17 -26.44
CA ALA A 63 5.16 -20.24 -26.39
C ALA A 63 4.64 -21.54 -27.02
N SER A 64 3.36 -21.85 -26.84
CA SER A 64 2.70 -23.06 -27.38
C SER A 64 2.18 -22.91 -28.81
N GLY A 65 2.11 -21.69 -29.36
CA GLY A 65 1.56 -21.42 -30.69
C GLY A 65 2.37 -21.96 -31.89
N GLY A 66 3.44 -22.72 -31.67
CA GLY A 66 4.19 -23.41 -32.72
C GLY A 66 4.73 -22.47 -33.79
N GLU A 67 4.66 -22.87 -35.07
CA GLU A 67 5.24 -22.09 -36.18
C GLU A 67 4.48 -20.80 -36.52
N LEU A 68 3.38 -20.50 -35.83
CA LEU A 68 2.69 -19.21 -35.96
C LEU A 68 3.50 -18.05 -35.37
N TYR A 69 4.44 -18.34 -34.47
CA TYR A 69 5.29 -17.35 -33.81
C TYR A 69 6.76 -17.61 -34.13
N PRO A 70 7.57 -16.57 -34.42
CA PRO A 70 9.00 -16.74 -34.63
C PRO A 70 9.70 -17.38 -33.41
N PRO A 71 10.74 -18.20 -33.61
CA PRO A 71 11.42 -18.92 -32.53
C PRO A 71 11.96 -17.99 -31.42
N GLY A 72 12.45 -16.81 -31.76
CA GLY A 72 12.92 -15.82 -30.76
C GLY A 72 11.79 -15.27 -29.89
N VAL A 73 10.59 -15.09 -30.44
CA VAL A 73 9.40 -14.64 -29.69
C VAL A 73 8.93 -15.74 -28.75
N ARG A 74 8.89 -17.00 -29.22
CA ARG A 74 8.54 -18.16 -28.38
C ARG A 74 9.50 -18.35 -27.22
N GLU A 75 10.79 -18.13 -27.45
CA GLU A 75 11.79 -18.25 -26.39
C GLU A 75 11.64 -17.19 -25.31
N ILE A 76 11.41 -15.93 -25.70
CA ILE A 76 11.12 -14.85 -24.75
C ILE A 76 9.85 -15.19 -23.96
N ALA A 77 8.80 -15.67 -24.64
CA ALA A 77 7.55 -16.04 -24.01
C ALA A 77 7.73 -17.18 -23.00
N ARG A 78 8.47 -18.25 -23.33
CA ARG A 78 8.77 -19.33 -22.36
C ARG A 78 9.43 -18.82 -21.09
N ARG A 79 10.44 -17.95 -21.24
CA ARG A 79 11.12 -17.34 -20.10
C ARG A 79 10.18 -16.46 -19.27
N LEU A 80 9.33 -15.69 -19.94
CA LEU A 80 8.34 -14.84 -19.27
C LEU A 80 7.29 -15.64 -18.51
N THR A 81 6.87 -16.82 -19.00
CA THR A 81 5.97 -17.71 -18.25
C THR A 81 6.60 -18.12 -16.92
N GLU A 82 7.83 -18.64 -16.95
CA GLU A 82 8.55 -19.07 -15.74
C GLU A 82 8.83 -17.89 -14.79
N ASP A 83 9.30 -16.77 -15.33
CA ASP A 83 9.62 -15.59 -14.53
C ASP A 83 8.37 -14.99 -13.88
N ALA A 84 7.26 -14.87 -14.62
CA ALA A 84 6.04 -14.26 -14.10
C ALA A 84 5.44 -15.06 -12.94
N GLU A 85 5.40 -16.39 -13.05
CA GLU A 85 4.93 -17.28 -11.99
C GLU A 85 5.76 -17.11 -10.71
N VAL A 86 7.10 -17.18 -10.83
CA VAL A 86 8.02 -17.04 -9.69
C VAL A 86 7.89 -15.67 -9.03
N LYS A 87 7.72 -14.60 -9.81
CA LYS A 87 7.56 -13.25 -9.26
C LYS A 87 6.21 -13.05 -8.58
N ALA A 88 5.13 -13.60 -9.12
CA ALA A 88 3.80 -13.52 -8.50
C ALA A 88 3.79 -14.21 -7.13
N GLN A 89 4.32 -15.45 -7.05
CA GLN A 89 4.44 -16.18 -5.79
C GLN A 89 5.32 -15.47 -4.76
N ALA A 90 6.42 -14.84 -5.21
CA ALA A 90 7.31 -14.08 -4.33
C ALA A 90 6.62 -12.84 -3.74
N LEU A 91 5.83 -12.11 -4.54
CA LEU A 91 5.06 -10.96 -4.08
C LEU A 91 4.01 -11.37 -3.05
N GLU A 92 3.25 -12.42 -3.34
CA GLU A 92 2.23 -12.95 -2.43
C GLU A 92 2.85 -13.33 -1.09
N ALA A 93 3.99 -14.05 -1.12
CA ALA A 93 4.69 -14.45 0.09
C ALA A 93 5.24 -13.27 0.91
N ILE A 94 5.69 -12.20 0.26
CA ILE A 94 6.15 -10.97 0.94
C ILE A 94 4.98 -10.24 1.59
N MET A 95 3.87 -10.09 0.86
CA MET A 95 2.67 -9.41 1.34
C MET A 95 2.00 -10.17 2.48
N ALA A 96 2.00 -11.50 2.46
CA ALA A 96 1.45 -12.33 3.55
C ALA A 96 2.20 -12.15 4.89
N ARG A 97 3.43 -11.60 4.88
CA ARG A 97 4.25 -11.38 6.07
C ARG A 97 4.25 -9.94 6.59
N THR A 98 3.65 -9.00 5.84
CA THR A 98 3.68 -7.55 6.12
C THR A 98 2.37 -7.08 6.74
#